data_AF-A0A3R9QRQ1-F1
#
_entry.id   AF-A0A3R9QRQ1-F1
#
_cell.length_a   1.000
_cell.length_b   1.000
_cell.length_c   1.000
_cell.angle_alpha   90.00
_cell.angle_beta   90.00
_cell.angle_gamma   90.00
#
_symmetry.space_group_name_H-M   'P 1'
#
loop_
_entity.id
_entity.type
_entity.pdbx_description
1 polymer ?
#
loop_
_entity_poly.entity_id
_entity_poly.type
_entity_poly.pdbx_seq_one_letter_code
_entity_poly.pdbx_strand_id
1 'polypeptide(L)'
;MKFLELNKKRHATKHFTDKPVDPKDVRTAIEIATLAPSAHNSQPWKFVVVREKNAELAKLAYGSNFEQVSSAPVTIALFTDTDLAKRARKIARVGGANNFSEEQLQYFMKNLPAEFVRYSEQQVSDYLALNAGLVAMNLVLTNQKSTKFWKSKTASAQNS
;
A
#
# COMPACT_ATOMS: atom_id res chain seq x y z
N MET A 1 0.57 12.08 -18.62
CA MET A 1 1.65 12.67 -17.81
C MET A 1 2.85 11.75 -17.85
N LYS A 2 4.05 12.27 -18.08
CA LYS A 2 5.29 11.49 -18.11
C LYS A 2 5.73 11.13 -16.68
N PHE A 3 6.50 10.04 -16.51
CA PHE A 3 6.92 9.57 -15.18
C PHE A 3 7.72 10.61 -14.38
N LEU A 4 8.58 11.39 -15.05
CA LEU A 4 9.33 12.47 -14.40
C LEU A 4 8.41 13.55 -13.80
N GLU A 5 7.38 13.96 -14.55
CA GLU A 5 6.42 14.98 -14.10
C GLU A 5 5.60 14.47 -12.90
N LEU A 6 5.24 13.19 -12.90
CA LEU A 6 4.56 12.53 -11.78
C LEU A 6 5.39 12.64 -10.50
N ASN A 7 6.68 12.30 -10.59
CA ASN A 7 7.58 12.32 -9.44
C ASN A 7 7.80 13.75 -8.92
N LYS A 8 7.94 14.73 -9.82
CA LYS A 8 8.10 16.15 -9.44
C LYS A 8 6.87 16.74 -8.73
N LYS A 9 5.66 16.29 -9.11
CA LYS A 9 4.40 16.76 -8.51
C LYS A 9 4.05 16.09 -7.19
N ARG A 10 4.71 14.97 -6.85
CA ARG A 10 4.46 14.25 -5.60
C ARG A 10 5.13 15.00 -4.43
N HIS A 11 4.32 15.44 -3.48
CA HIS A 11 4.77 16.06 -2.24
C HIS A 11 4.29 15.28 -1.02
N ALA A 12 4.96 15.46 0.12
CA ALA A 12 4.46 15.00 1.41
C ALA A 12 3.37 15.98 1.90
N THR A 13 2.12 15.71 1.56
CA THR A 13 0.97 16.54 1.97
C THR A 13 0.63 16.29 3.44
N LYS A 14 0.63 17.36 4.25
CA LYS A 14 0.33 17.31 5.69
C LYS A 14 -0.97 18.04 6.09
N HIS A 15 -1.56 18.80 5.16
CA HIS A 15 -2.78 19.56 5.38
C HIS A 15 -3.75 19.29 4.24
N PHE A 16 -5.00 18.96 4.58
CA PHE A 16 -6.02 18.52 3.63
C PHE A 16 -7.15 19.55 3.53
N THR A 17 -7.82 19.58 2.38
CA THR A 17 -9.09 20.31 2.22
C THR A 17 -10.26 19.45 2.67
N ASP A 18 -11.40 20.08 2.95
CA ASP A 18 -12.65 19.38 3.30
C ASP A 18 -13.32 18.66 2.12
N LYS A 19 -12.67 18.63 0.95
CA LYS A 19 -13.18 17.91 -0.22
C LYS A 19 -13.21 16.41 0.06
N PRO A 20 -14.37 15.75 -0.11
CA PRO A 20 -14.46 14.31 0.09
C PRO A 20 -13.64 13.56 -0.96
N VAL A 21 -13.18 12.38 -0.57
CA VAL A 21 -12.42 11.46 -1.43
C VAL A 21 -13.32 10.31 -1.82
N ASP A 22 -13.55 10.14 -3.13
CA ASP A 22 -14.37 9.05 -3.66
C ASP A 22 -13.74 7.67 -3.30
N PRO A 23 -14.49 6.75 -2.66
CA PRO A 23 -14.04 5.37 -2.44
C PRO A 23 -13.55 4.65 -3.70
N LYS A 24 -14.11 4.96 -4.88
CA LYS A 24 -13.68 4.38 -6.16
C LYS A 24 -12.27 4.83 -6.53
N ASP A 25 -11.91 6.07 -6.26
CA ASP A 25 -10.56 6.59 -6.51
C ASP A 25 -9.55 5.90 -5.58
N VAL A 26 -9.90 5.71 -4.31
CA VAL A 26 -9.05 4.98 -3.35
C VAL A 26 -8.84 3.52 -3.79
N ARG A 27 -9.92 2.85 -4.22
CA ARG A 27 -9.84 1.48 -4.73
C ARG A 27 -8.95 1.39 -5.98
N THR A 28 -9.15 2.30 -6.94
CA THR A 28 -8.36 2.37 -8.18
C THR A 28 -6.87 2.59 -7.85
N ALA A 29 -6.57 3.49 -6.92
CA ALA A 29 -5.19 3.74 -6.48
C ALA A 29 -4.55 2.48 -5.87
N ILE A 30 -5.28 1.74 -5.02
CA ILE A 30 -4.81 0.48 -4.44
C ILE A 30 -4.63 -0.59 -5.53
N GLU A 31 -5.57 -0.75 -6.46
CA GLU A 31 -5.46 -1.71 -7.57
C GLU A 31 -4.19 -1.45 -8.40
N ILE A 32 -3.92 -0.19 -8.76
CA ILE A 32 -2.67 0.15 -9.47
C ILE A 32 -1.45 -0.07 -8.57
N ALA A 33 -1.52 0.27 -7.27
CA ALA A 33 -0.43 0.06 -6.33
C ALA A 33 -0.01 -1.42 -6.26
N THR A 34 -0.99 -2.34 -6.26
CA THR A 34 -0.75 -3.79 -6.21
C THR A 34 -0.07 -4.37 -7.44
N LEU A 35 0.08 -3.59 -8.52
CA LEU A 35 0.92 -3.96 -9.67
C LEU A 35 2.42 -3.85 -9.36
N ALA A 36 2.80 -3.36 -8.17
CA ALA A 36 4.18 -3.37 -7.72
C ALA A 36 4.74 -4.81 -7.69
N PRO A 37 6.02 -5.00 -8.03
CA PRO A 37 6.65 -6.30 -7.84
C PRO A 37 6.74 -6.64 -6.35
N SER A 38 6.82 -7.93 -6.05
CA SER A 38 7.15 -8.44 -4.71
C SER A 38 8.05 -9.66 -4.84
N ALA A 39 8.90 -9.89 -3.84
CA ALA A 39 9.75 -11.07 -3.81
C ALA A 39 8.88 -12.34 -3.88
N HIS A 40 9.23 -13.28 -4.76
CA HIS A 40 8.44 -14.48 -5.07
C HIS A 40 7.01 -14.20 -5.58
N ASN A 41 6.71 -12.96 -5.98
CA ASN A 41 5.36 -12.50 -6.26
C ASN A 41 4.38 -12.76 -5.08
N SER A 42 4.89 -12.73 -3.84
CA SER A 42 4.10 -13.13 -2.67
C SER A 42 3.00 -12.13 -2.31
N GLN A 43 3.16 -10.87 -2.73
CA GLN A 43 2.24 -9.75 -2.50
C GLN A 43 1.73 -9.71 -1.05
N PRO A 44 2.63 -9.65 -0.05
CA PRO A 44 2.30 -9.94 1.34
C PRO A 44 1.67 -8.73 2.02
N TRP A 45 0.83 -7.96 1.32
CA TRP A 45 0.25 -6.69 1.79
C TRP A 45 -1.26 -6.78 2.00
N LYS A 46 -1.75 -5.96 2.92
CA LYS A 46 -3.18 -5.75 3.19
C LYS A 46 -3.42 -4.26 3.43
N PHE A 47 -4.39 -3.71 2.72
CA PHE A 47 -4.78 -2.31 2.83
C PHE A 47 -6.04 -2.19 3.67
N VAL A 48 -5.96 -1.47 4.78
CA VAL A 48 -7.12 -1.11 5.59
C VAL A 48 -7.41 0.37 5.36
N VAL A 49 -8.53 0.64 4.67
CA VAL A 49 -8.99 2.00 4.38
C VAL A 49 -9.79 2.50 5.57
N VAL A 50 -9.30 3.55 6.22
CA VAL A 50 -9.88 4.13 7.44
C VAL A 50 -10.55 5.46 7.09
N ARG A 51 -11.88 5.52 7.28
CA ARG A 51 -12.72 6.71 7.06
C ARG A 51 -13.39 7.18 8.35
N GLU A 52 -14.03 6.26 9.06
CA GLU A 52 -14.81 6.59 10.26
C GLU A 52 -13.94 6.59 11.53
N LYS A 53 -12.85 5.81 11.54
CA LYS A 53 -11.97 5.65 12.73
C LYS A 53 -10.70 6.50 12.72
N ASN A 54 -10.65 7.57 11.92
CA ASN A 54 -9.47 8.43 11.83
C ASN A 54 -9.11 9.08 13.18
N ALA A 55 -10.11 9.56 13.93
CA ALA A 55 -9.90 10.16 15.25
C ALA A 55 -9.37 9.17 16.31
N GLU A 56 -9.77 7.90 16.22
CA GLU A 56 -9.25 6.84 17.09
C GLU A 56 -7.83 6.46 16.69
N LEU A 57 -7.60 6.24 15.40
CA LEU A 57 -6.29 5.91 14.84
C LEU A 57 -5.25 7.00 15.12
N ALA A 58 -5.63 8.28 15.05
CA ALA A 58 -4.74 9.40 15.28
C ALA A 58 -4.12 9.39 16.68
N LYS A 59 -4.80 8.84 17.69
CA LYS A 59 -4.26 8.74 19.06
C LYS A 59 -3.01 7.86 19.16
N LEU A 60 -2.77 7.00 18.16
CA LEU A 60 -1.58 6.17 18.06
C LEU A 60 -0.42 6.88 17.34
N ALA A 61 -0.68 8.03 16.71
CA ALA A 61 0.30 8.76 15.94
C ALA A 61 1.09 9.75 16.81
N TYR A 62 2.41 9.82 16.58
CA TYR A 62 3.31 10.69 17.36
C TYR A 62 3.37 12.12 16.81
N GLY A 63 3.42 13.10 17.72
CA GLY A 63 3.65 14.51 17.40
C GLY A 63 2.68 15.04 16.34
N SER A 64 3.21 15.77 15.36
CA SER A 64 2.40 16.39 14.28
C SER A 64 1.74 15.41 13.32
N ASN A 65 1.93 14.09 13.49
CA ASN A 65 1.17 13.09 12.76
C ASN A 65 -0.25 12.93 13.32
N PHE A 66 -0.49 13.32 14.59
CA PHE A 66 -1.82 13.33 15.17
C PHE A 66 -2.78 14.20 14.34
N GLU A 67 -2.40 15.42 14.01
CA GLU A 67 -3.22 16.34 13.22
C GLU A 67 -3.36 15.86 11.76
N GLN A 68 -2.30 15.27 11.19
CA GLN A 68 -2.36 14.71 9.84
C GLN A 68 -3.39 13.58 9.74
N VAL A 69 -3.36 12.61 10.66
CA VAL A 69 -4.31 11.48 10.65
C VAL A 69 -5.72 11.96 11.03
N SER A 70 -5.85 12.87 12.00
CA SER A 70 -7.14 13.39 12.45
C SER A 70 -7.86 14.19 11.36
N SER A 71 -7.11 14.95 10.55
CA SER A 71 -7.68 15.81 9.50
C SER A 71 -7.75 15.14 8.11
N ALA A 72 -7.09 14.00 7.92
CA ALA A 72 -7.15 13.29 6.65
C ALA A 72 -8.57 12.74 6.40
N PRO A 73 -9.16 12.99 5.22
CA PRO A 73 -10.44 12.38 4.85
C PRO A 73 -10.35 10.85 4.72
N VAL A 74 -9.15 10.32 4.47
CA VAL A 74 -8.88 8.88 4.39
C VAL A 74 -7.45 8.62 4.88
N THR A 75 -7.29 7.64 5.77
CA THR A 75 -5.98 7.04 6.11
C THR A 75 -5.95 5.62 5.57
N ILE A 76 -4.84 5.22 4.92
CA ILE A 76 -4.63 3.83 4.49
C ILE A 76 -3.57 3.22 5.40
N ALA A 77 -3.99 2.31 6.29
CA ALA A 77 -3.06 1.53 7.10
C ALA A 77 -2.59 0.32 6.27
N LEU A 78 -1.30 0.32 5.91
CA LEU A 78 -0.66 -0.76 5.17
C LEU A 78 -0.10 -1.80 6.17
N PHE A 79 -0.66 -3.00 6.12
CA PHE A 79 -0.21 -4.15 6.89
C PHE A 79 0.48 -5.16 5.99
N THR A 80 1.26 -6.04 6.61
CA THR A 80 1.87 -7.19 5.95
C THR A 80 1.41 -8.52 6.55
N ASP A 81 1.28 -9.56 5.71
CA ASP A 81 0.94 -10.92 6.13
C ASP A 81 2.20 -11.58 6.73
N THR A 82 2.31 -11.60 8.06
CA THR A 82 3.48 -12.17 8.77
C THR A 82 3.58 -13.69 8.68
N ASP A 83 2.45 -14.38 8.43
CA ASP A 83 2.43 -15.81 8.13
C ASP A 83 2.71 -16.04 6.64
N LEU A 84 3.99 -15.99 6.26
CA LEU A 84 4.46 -16.11 4.88
C LEU A 84 4.11 -17.47 4.25
N ALA A 85 4.05 -18.54 5.05
CA ALA A 85 3.61 -19.86 4.59
C ALA A 85 2.12 -19.85 4.21
N LYS A 86 1.24 -19.29 5.04
CA LYS A 86 -0.18 -19.11 4.68
C LYS A 86 -0.35 -18.14 3.51
N ARG A 87 0.51 -17.13 3.40
CA ARG A 87 0.50 -16.18 2.29
C ARG A 87 0.77 -16.87 0.95
N ALA A 88 1.83 -17.66 0.86
CA ALA A 88 2.15 -18.45 -0.34
C ALA A 88 0.98 -19.38 -0.73
N ARG A 89 0.43 -20.12 0.23
CA ARG A 89 -0.73 -20.99 0.00
C ARG A 89 -1.99 -20.23 -0.40
N LYS A 90 -2.14 -18.98 0.03
CA LYS A 90 -3.27 -18.12 -0.38
C LYS A 90 -3.19 -17.77 -1.86
N ILE A 91 -1.99 -17.53 -2.40
CA ILE A 91 -1.79 -17.23 -3.83
C ILE A 91 -2.23 -18.41 -4.68
N ALA A 92 -1.76 -19.62 -4.36
CA ALA A 92 -2.18 -20.83 -5.06
C ALA A 92 -3.70 -21.01 -5.03
N ARG A 93 -4.34 -20.83 -3.87
CA ARG A 93 -5.80 -21.00 -3.71
C ARG A 93 -6.61 -19.98 -4.50
N VAL A 94 -6.19 -18.72 -4.52
CA VAL A 94 -6.92 -17.65 -5.21
C VAL A 94 -6.68 -17.68 -6.71
N GLY A 95 -5.45 -17.95 -7.15
CA GLY A 95 -5.14 -18.05 -8.57
C GLY A 95 -5.70 -19.32 -9.20
N GLY A 96 -5.62 -20.46 -8.49
CA GLY A 96 -6.08 -21.76 -8.98
C GLY A 96 -5.45 -22.18 -10.31
N ALA A 97 -5.98 -23.26 -10.89
CA ALA A 97 -5.49 -23.81 -12.16
C ALA A 97 -5.72 -22.88 -13.38
N ASN A 98 -6.57 -21.86 -13.24
CA ASN A 98 -6.82 -20.89 -14.31
C ASN A 98 -5.65 -19.90 -14.50
N ASN A 99 -4.84 -19.70 -13.46
CA ASN A 99 -3.74 -18.73 -13.48
C ASN A 99 -2.36 -19.36 -13.30
N PHE A 100 -2.29 -20.64 -12.91
CA PHE A 100 -1.05 -21.33 -12.58
C PHE A 100 -1.02 -22.74 -13.14
N SER A 101 0.16 -23.17 -13.59
CA SER A 101 0.44 -24.59 -13.86
C SER A 101 0.47 -25.41 -12.57
N GLU A 102 0.37 -26.73 -12.69
CA GLU A 102 0.47 -27.64 -11.53
C GLU A 102 1.81 -27.47 -10.79
N GLU A 103 2.91 -27.25 -11.53
CA GLU A 103 4.23 -26.98 -10.94
C GLU A 103 4.24 -25.69 -10.12
N GLN A 104 3.60 -24.62 -10.63
CA GLN A 104 3.48 -23.35 -9.91
C GLN A 104 2.58 -23.48 -8.68
N LEU A 105 1.47 -24.23 -8.78
CA LEU A 105 0.61 -24.54 -7.64
C LEU A 105 1.38 -25.31 -6.57
N GLN A 106 2.15 -26.34 -6.96
CA GLN A 106 3.01 -27.10 -6.06
C GLN A 106 4.07 -26.20 -5.40
N TYR A 107 4.71 -25.32 -6.16
CA TYR A 107 5.69 -24.36 -5.64
C TYR A 107 5.10 -23.49 -4.53
N PHE A 108 3.95 -22.85 -4.77
CA PHE A 108 3.28 -21.99 -3.79
C PHE A 108 2.67 -22.76 -2.62
N MET A 109 2.26 -24.02 -2.82
CA MET A 109 1.63 -24.84 -1.77
C MET A 109 2.64 -25.54 -0.85
N LYS A 110 3.82 -25.91 -1.37
CA LYS A 110 4.80 -26.76 -0.66
C LYS A 110 6.19 -26.13 -0.59
N ASN A 111 6.82 -25.84 -1.73
CA ASN A 111 8.23 -25.45 -1.78
C ASN A 111 8.50 -24.09 -1.12
N LEU A 112 7.74 -23.06 -1.50
CA LEU A 112 7.93 -21.71 -0.97
C LEU A 112 7.59 -21.61 0.53
N PRO A 113 6.50 -22.21 1.05
CA PRO A 113 6.29 -22.31 2.49
C PRO A 113 7.45 -22.97 3.25
N ALA A 114 8.03 -24.04 2.72
CA ALA A 114 9.17 -24.71 3.35
C ALA A 114 10.43 -23.83 3.34
N GLU A 115 10.59 -22.99 2.32
CA GLU A 115 11.65 -21.98 2.30
C GLU A 115 11.47 -20.95 3.41
N PHE A 116 10.27 -20.36 3.55
CA PHE A 116 10.01 -19.33 4.56
C PHE A 116 10.18 -19.80 6.00
N VAL A 117 9.94 -21.09 6.30
CA VAL A 117 10.18 -21.66 7.64
C VAL A 117 11.66 -21.60 8.04
N ARG A 118 12.57 -21.51 7.06
CA ARG A 118 14.02 -21.42 7.31
C ARG A 118 14.52 -19.99 7.49
N TYR A 119 13.67 -18.99 7.29
CA TYR A 119 14.06 -17.59 7.46
C TYR A 119 14.23 -17.29 8.94
N SER A 120 15.26 -16.53 9.30
CA SER A 120 15.36 -15.92 10.61
C SER A 120 14.28 -14.85 10.80
N GLU A 121 14.01 -14.45 12.04
CA GLU A 121 13.07 -13.37 12.33
C GLU A 121 13.45 -12.06 11.63
N GLN A 122 14.76 -11.75 11.55
CA GLN A 122 15.26 -10.59 10.83
C GLN A 122 15.00 -10.70 9.33
N GLN A 123 15.24 -11.87 8.72
CA GLN A 123 14.95 -12.08 7.30
C GLN A 123 13.46 -11.92 7.00
N VAL A 124 12.58 -12.42 7.87
CA VAL A 124 11.12 -12.21 7.74
C VAL A 124 10.78 -10.72 7.87
N SER A 125 11.32 -10.03 8.87
CA SER A 125 11.08 -8.60 9.08
C SER A 125 11.51 -7.77 7.87
N ASP A 126 12.73 -7.96 7.39
CA ASP A 126 13.30 -7.22 6.26
C ASP A 126 12.55 -7.55 4.96
N TYR A 127 12.16 -8.82 4.77
CA TYR A 127 11.33 -9.24 3.65
C TYR A 127 9.99 -8.50 3.63
N LEU A 128 9.29 -8.44 4.75
CA LEU A 128 7.99 -7.76 4.83
C LEU A 128 8.14 -6.25 4.66
N ALA A 129 9.15 -5.64 5.29
CA ALA A 129 9.42 -4.21 5.18
C ALA A 129 9.76 -3.79 3.74
N LEU A 130 10.60 -4.56 3.05
CA LEU A 130 10.97 -4.30 1.65
C LEU A 130 9.73 -4.35 0.74
N ASN A 131 8.93 -5.41 0.84
CA ASN A 131 7.73 -5.56 0.02
C ASN A 131 6.67 -4.48 0.32
N ALA A 132 6.53 -4.07 1.59
CA ALA A 132 5.68 -2.95 1.98
C ALA A 132 6.17 -1.63 1.37
N GLY A 133 7.48 -1.38 1.36
CA GLY A 133 8.08 -0.20 0.75
C GLY A 133 7.80 -0.09 -0.75
N LEU A 134 7.93 -1.20 -1.49
CA LEU A 134 7.64 -1.26 -2.93
C LEU A 134 6.21 -0.85 -3.24
N VAL A 135 5.23 -1.44 -2.54
CA VAL A 135 3.81 -1.17 -2.80
C VAL A 135 3.37 0.21 -2.27
N ALA A 136 3.95 0.67 -1.17
CA ALA A 136 3.69 2.01 -0.64
C ALA A 136 4.19 3.10 -1.60
N MET A 137 5.39 2.94 -2.16
CA MET A 137 5.92 3.87 -3.16
C MET A 137 5.03 3.91 -4.40
N ASN A 138 4.57 2.75 -4.87
CA ASN A 138 3.65 2.69 -6.01
C ASN A 138 2.32 3.38 -5.67
N LEU A 139 1.75 3.13 -4.49
CA LEU A 139 0.51 3.76 -4.02
C LEU A 139 0.60 5.30 -4.04
N VAL A 140 1.65 5.89 -3.47
CA VAL A 140 1.77 7.36 -3.42
C VAL A 140 2.01 8.00 -4.79
N LEU A 141 2.48 7.23 -5.79
CA LEU A 141 2.58 7.68 -7.18
C LEU A 141 1.23 7.61 -7.90
N THR A 142 0.37 6.64 -7.58
CA THR A 142 -0.95 6.50 -8.24
C THR A 142 -1.92 7.63 -7.90
N ASN A 143 -1.82 8.14 -6.67
CA ASN A 143 -2.74 9.14 -6.12
C ASN A 143 -2.64 10.53 -6.78
N GLN A 144 -1.69 10.73 -7.70
CA GLN A 144 -1.45 12.00 -8.39
C GLN A 144 -2.09 12.08 -9.79
N LYS A 145 -2.67 10.99 -10.33
CA LYS A 145 -3.51 11.10 -11.56
C LYS A 145 -4.88 11.71 -11.28
N SER A 146 -5.34 11.74 -10.02
CA SER A 146 -6.59 12.37 -9.58
C SER A 146 -6.38 13.71 -8.84
N THR A 147 -5.38 14.50 -9.23
CA THR A 147 -4.94 15.79 -8.61
C THR A 147 -5.99 16.91 -8.45
N LYS A 148 -7.29 16.64 -8.59
CA LYS A 148 -8.35 17.56 -8.15
C LYS A 148 -8.69 17.44 -6.65
N PHE A 149 -8.34 16.35 -5.98
CA PHE A 149 -8.88 16.05 -4.64
C PHE A 149 -7.97 16.38 -3.45
N TRP A 150 -6.64 16.43 -3.66
CA TRP A 150 -5.66 16.51 -2.57
C TRP A 150 -4.75 17.74 -2.67
N LYS A 151 -5.32 18.95 -2.79
CA LYS A 151 -4.53 20.19 -2.76
C LYS A 151 -4.20 20.57 -1.31
N SER A 152 -2.98 21.03 -1.04
CA SER A 152 -2.68 21.76 0.20
C SER A 152 -3.32 23.15 0.14
N LYS A 153 -3.72 23.71 1.29
CA LYS A 153 -4.19 25.10 1.39
C LYS A 153 -3.15 26.15 0.94
N THR A 154 -1.88 25.77 0.81
CA THR A 154 -0.77 26.69 0.53
C THR A 154 -0.41 26.84 -0.94
N ALA A 155 -1.00 26.05 -1.84
CA ALA A 155 -0.62 26.05 -3.26
C ALA A 155 -1.17 27.25 -4.09
N SER A 156 -1.79 28.25 -3.46
CA SER A 156 -2.37 29.42 -4.14
C SER A 156 -1.60 30.73 -3.95
N ALA A 157 -0.41 30.72 -3.34
CA ALA A 157 0.32 31.95 -2.97
C ALA A 157 1.71 32.12 -3.61
N GLN A 158 2.09 31.33 -4.61
CA GLN A 158 3.45 31.41 -5.21
C GLN A 158 3.49 31.62 -6.73
N ASN A 159 2.39 32.06 -7.35
CA ASN A 159 2.44 32.60 -8.72
C ASN A 159 1.84 34.01 -8.72
N SER A 160 2.64 34.97 -8.28
CA SER A 160 2.52 36.41 -8.57
C SER A 160 3.92 36.99 -8.64
#